data_AF-A0A7H8J025-F1
#
_entry.id   AF-A0A7H8J025-F1
#
_cell.length_a   1.000
_cell.length_b   1.000
_cell.length_c   1.000
_cell.angle_alpha   90.00
_cell.angle_beta   90.00
_cell.angle_gamma   90.00
#
_symmetry.space_group_name_H-M   'P 1'
#
loop_
_entity.id
_entity.type
_entity.pdbx_description
1 polymer ?
#
loop_
_entity_poly.entity_id
_entity_poly.type
_entity_poly.pdbx_seq_one_letter_code
_entity_poly.pdbx_strand_id
1 'polypeptide(L)'
;MSARDRVLAILDSPSRETFLIAVGHRLGISARDIFTDADPRRFAQAQACNEIMISIWSQLWATKESRGSGYPDPEFLSALLSKADAGDARTHLRHALESALRAVHEAGTTDGS
;
A
#
# COMPACT_ATOMS: atom_id res chain seq x y z
N MET A 1 15.53 12.30 -0.06
CA MET A 1 15.11 10.88 0.04
C MET A 1 13.96 10.65 -0.94
N SER A 2 14.04 9.63 -1.79
CA SER A 2 12.97 9.36 -2.78
C SER A 2 11.71 8.79 -2.10
N ALA A 3 10.56 8.82 -2.78
CA ALA A 3 9.34 8.18 -2.27
C ALA A 3 9.54 6.68 -2.03
N ARG A 4 10.32 6.01 -2.90
CA ARG A 4 10.71 4.61 -2.74
C ARG A 4 11.50 4.40 -1.45
N ASP A 5 12.52 5.21 -1.21
CA ASP A 5 13.36 5.09 0.00
C ASP A 5 12.54 5.32 1.27
N ARG A 6 11.58 6.27 1.24
CA ARG A 6 10.66 6.51 2.35
C ARG A 6 9.76 5.30 2.62
N VAL A 7 9.25 4.66 1.58
CA VAL A 7 8.44 3.44 1.73
C VAL A 7 9.31 2.34 2.34
N LEU A 8 10.49 2.07 1.79
CA LEU A 8 11.40 1.04 2.31
C LEU A 8 11.78 1.30 3.77
N ALA A 9 12.07 2.54 4.13
CA ALA A 9 12.36 2.92 5.52
C ALA A 9 11.17 2.68 6.46
N ILE A 10 9.93 2.96 6.02
CA ILE A 10 8.74 2.67 6.83
C ILE A 10 8.49 1.16 6.96
N LEU A 11 8.74 0.39 5.91
CA LEU A 11 8.62 -1.08 5.96
C LEU A 11 9.63 -1.73 6.93
N ASP A 12 10.70 -1.04 7.31
CA ASP A 12 11.66 -1.47 8.33
C ASP A 12 11.43 -0.81 9.70
N SER A 13 10.30 -0.10 9.88
CA SER A 13 10.01 0.67 11.09
C SER A 13 8.87 0.07 11.92
N PRO A 14 8.72 0.47 13.20
CA PRO A 14 7.55 0.12 14.00
C PRO A 14 6.21 0.60 13.40
N SER A 15 6.23 1.63 12.55
CA SER A 15 5.04 2.16 11.88
C SER A 15 4.57 1.33 10.68
N ARG A 16 5.26 0.23 10.37
CA ARG A 16 4.96 -0.65 9.23
C ARG A 16 3.51 -1.12 9.17
N GLU A 17 2.96 -1.63 10.27
CA GLU A 17 1.58 -2.14 10.28
C GLU A 17 0.58 -1.02 9.97
N THR A 18 0.69 0.11 10.68
CA THR A 18 -0.14 1.30 10.45
C THR A 18 -0.04 1.79 9.00
N PHE A 19 1.17 1.82 8.45
CA PHE A 19 1.41 2.21 7.07
C PHE A 19 0.69 1.28 6.09
N LEU A 20 0.85 -0.03 6.21
CA LEU A 20 0.24 -1.02 5.33
C LEU A 20 -1.29 -0.98 5.41
N ILE A 21 -1.86 -0.81 6.60
CA ILE A 21 -3.30 -0.63 6.79
C ILE A 21 -3.78 0.62 6.06
N ALA A 22 -3.06 1.74 6.19
CA ALA A 22 -3.41 2.98 5.50
C ALA A 22 -3.33 2.85 3.97
N VAL A 23 -2.31 2.15 3.43
CA VAL A 23 -2.19 1.87 1.99
C VAL A 23 -3.39 1.02 1.53
N GLY A 24 -3.69 -0.07 2.24
CA GLY A 24 -4.82 -0.95 1.93
C GLY A 24 -6.15 -0.19 1.91
N HIS A 25 -6.40 0.66 2.91
CA HIS A 25 -7.59 1.49 2.98
C HIS A 25 -7.70 2.46 1.78
N ARG A 26 -6.60 3.13 1.40
CA ARG A 26 -6.58 4.05 0.26
C ARG A 26 -6.79 3.36 -1.09
N LEU A 27 -6.27 2.14 -1.24
CA LEU A 27 -6.55 1.31 -2.41
C LEU A 27 -8.01 0.87 -2.48
N GLY A 28 -8.65 0.59 -1.34
CA GLY A 28 -10.07 0.26 -1.29
C GLY A 28 -10.97 1.41 -1.71
N ILE A 29 -10.64 2.63 -1.29
CA ILE A 29 -11.30 3.85 -1.78
C ILE A 29 -11.09 4.00 -3.29
N SER A 30 -9.84 3.86 -3.75
CA SER A 30 -9.52 3.96 -5.19
C SER A 30 -10.30 2.94 -6.01
N ALA A 31 -10.35 1.67 -5.59
CA ALA A 31 -11.09 0.62 -6.27
C ALA A 31 -12.59 0.95 -6.38
N ARG A 32 -13.19 1.47 -5.30
CA ARG A 32 -14.59 1.91 -5.28
C ARG A 32 -14.83 3.06 -6.27
N ASP A 33 -13.96 4.06 -6.28
CA ASP A 33 -14.10 5.23 -7.15
C ASP A 33 -13.95 4.86 -8.63
N ILE A 34 -13.00 3.98 -8.95
CA ILE A 34 -12.75 3.48 -10.30
C ILE A 34 -14.01 2.81 -10.89
N PHE A 35 -14.79 2.05 -10.10
CA PHE A 35 -16.03 1.44 -10.58
C PHE A 35 -17.08 2.45 -11.04
N THR A 36 -17.01 3.69 -10.56
CA THR A 36 -17.92 4.77 -10.95
C THR A 36 -17.44 5.55 -12.17
N ASP A 37 -16.23 5.29 -12.65
CA ASP A 37 -15.63 5.97 -13.80
C ASP A 37 -16.14 5.38 -15.15
N ALA A 38 -16.09 6.20 -16.20
CA ALA A 38 -16.41 5.81 -17.57
C ALA A 38 -15.20 5.21 -18.32
N ASP A 39 -14.02 5.13 -17.70
CA ASP A 39 -12.82 4.56 -18.33
C ASP A 39 -13.04 3.07 -18.69
N PRO A 40 -12.79 2.64 -19.94
CA PRO A 40 -12.89 1.24 -20.35
C PRO A 40 -11.96 0.30 -19.56
N ARG A 41 -10.89 0.82 -18.96
CA ARG A 41 -9.92 0.07 -18.14
C ARG A 41 -10.33 -0.07 -16.68
N ARG A 42 -11.45 0.53 -16.25
CA ARG A 42 -11.88 0.56 -14.84
C ARG A 42 -11.88 -0.81 -14.16
N PHE A 43 -12.30 -1.85 -14.87
CA PHE A 43 -12.34 -3.20 -14.30
C PHE A 43 -10.93 -3.75 -14.03
N ALA A 44 -9.99 -3.54 -14.96
CA ALA A 44 -8.59 -3.95 -14.78
C ALA A 44 -7.92 -3.16 -13.65
N GLN A 45 -8.16 -1.85 -13.58
CA GLN A 45 -7.61 -1.00 -12.53
C GLN A 45 -8.16 -1.33 -11.15
N ALA A 46 -9.47 -1.55 -11.03
CA ALA A 46 -10.10 -1.96 -9.78
C ALA A 46 -9.64 -3.36 -9.35
N GLN A 47 -9.50 -4.30 -10.30
CA GLN A 47 -8.94 -5.62 -10.04
C GLN A 47 -7.50 -5.52 -9.52
N ALA A 48 -6.63 -4.74 -10.16
CA ALA A 48 -5.27 -4.56 -9.67
C ALA A 48 -5.24 -3.93 -8.27
N CYS A 49 -6.07 -2.92 -8.00
CA CYS A 49 -6.21 -2.38 -6.64
C CYS A 49 -6.60 -3.48 -5.62
N ASN A 50 -7.54 -4.36 -5.97
CA ASN A 50 -7.95 -5.48 -5.13
C ASN A 50 -6.83 -6.49 -4.90
N GLU A 51 -6.08 -6.87 -5.94
CA GLU A 51 -4.96 -7.82 -5.81
C GLU A 51 -3.83 -7.26 -4.95
N ILE A 52 -3.54 -5.97 -5.06
CA ILE A 52 -2.57 -5.27 -4.21
C ILE A 52 -3.07 -5.27 -2.77
N MET A 53 -4.35 -4.95 -2.51
CA MET A 53 -4.93 -5.03 -1.17
C MET A 53 -4.84 -6.43 -0.56
N ILE A 54 -5.19 -7.47 -1.33
CA ILE A 54 -5.07 -8.86 -0.87
C ILE A 54 -3.63 -9.16 -0.48
N SER A 55 -2.66 -8.75 -1.28
CA SER A 55 -1.23 -8.95 -0.99
C SER A 55 -0.81 -8.25 0.31
N ILE A 56 -1.30 -7.03 0.54
CA ILE A 56 -1.07 -6.30 1.79
C ILE A 56 -1.68 -7.03 2.99
N TRP A 57 -2.94 -7.46 2.88
CA TRP A 57 -3.62 -8.18 3.96
C TRP A 57 -2.94 -9.51 4.27
N SER A 58 -2.58 -10.29 3.26
CA SER A 58 -1.83 -11.53 3.44
C SER A 58 -0.54 -11.32 4.21
N GLN A 59 0.19 -10.24 3.95
CA GLN A 59 1.41 -9.91 4.71
C GLN A 59 1.10 -9.50 6.15
N LEU A 60 0.08 -8.66 6.36
CA LEU A 60 -0.36 -8.28 7.70
C LEU A 60 -0.74 -9.50 8.55
N TRP A 61 -1.46 -10.48 7.97
CA TRP A 61 -1.79 -11.74 8.65
C TRP A 61 -0.55 -12.61 8.90
N ALA A 62 0.32 -12.80 7.90
CA ALA A 62 1.53 -13.59 8.04
C ALA A 62 2.47 -13.03 9.14
N THR A 63 2.56 -11.70 9.29
CA THR A 63 3.36 -11.07 10.35
C THR A 63 2.76 -11.20 11.76
N LYS A 64 1.44 -11.42 11.88
CA LYS A 64 0.80 -11.72 13.17
C LYS A 64 1.07 -13.15 13.63
N GLU A 65 1.16 -14.08 12.68
CA GLU A 65 1.35 -15.51 12.94
C GLU A 65 2.83 -15.93 13.01
N SER A 66 3.73 -15.20 12.35
CA SER A 66 5.16 -15.48 12.32
C SER A 66 5.95 -14.49 13.19
N ARG A 67 6.81 -15.01 14.08
CA ARG A 67 7.87 -14.21 14.73
C ARG A 67 9.05 -13.89 13.79
N GLY A 68 8.82 -13.90 12.48
CA GLY A 68 9.87 -13.78 11.48
C GLY A 68 10.17 -12.32 11.12
N SER A 69 11.44 -11.92 11.24
CA SER A 69 11.94 -10.70 10.57
C SER A 69 12.18 -11.04 9.10
N GLY A 70 11.33 -10.57 8.20
CA GLY A 70 11.57 -10.82 6.78
C GLY A 70 10.51 -10.28 5.83
N TYR A 71 9.32 -9.96 6.32
CA TYR A 71 8.28 -9.41 5.48
C TYR A 71 7.49 -8.28 6.17
N PRO A 72 6.98 -7.33 5.37
CA PRO A 72 7.31 -7.07 3.96
C PRO A 72 8.71 -6.45 3.74
N ASP A 73 9.41 -6.91 2.71
CA ASP A 73 10.78 -6.54 2.30
C ASP A 73 10.79 -5.72 0.98
N PRO A 74 11.95 -5.35 0.40
CA PRO A 74 11.98 -4.65 -0.88
C PRO A 74 11.35 -5.44 -2.05
N GLU A 75 11.28 -6.77 -1.98
CA GLU A 75 10.61 -7.60 -2.98
C GLU A 75 9.10 -7.43 -2.91
N PHE A 76 8.54 -7.23 -1.71
CA PHE A 76 7.13 -6.90 -1.54
C PHE A 76 6.74 -5.64 -2.33
N LEU A 77 7.50 -4.55 -2.23
CA LEU A 77 7.23 -3.33 -3.00
C LEU A 77 7.27 -3.60 -4.52
N SER A 78 8.21 -4.44 -4.97
CA SER A 78 8.32 -4.84 -6.38
C SER A 78 7.11 -5.66 -6.83
N ALA A 79 6.60 -6.56 -5.98
CA ALA A 79 5.39 -7.32 -6.25
C ALA A 79 4.14 -6.44 -6.36
N LEU A 80 4.01 -5.42 -5.48
CA LEU A 80 2.90 -4.46 -5.57
C LEU A 80 2.97 -3.65 -6.87
N LEU A 81 4.16 -3.21 -7.28
CA LEU A 81 4.38 -2.48 -8.53
C LEU A 81 4.02 -3.34 -9.75
N SER A 82 4.44 -4.61 -9.77
CA SER A 82 4.10 -5.55 -10.85
C SER A 82 2.59 -5.73 -11.00
N LYS A 83 1.86 -5.87 -9.89
CA LYS A 83 0.39 -5.95 -9.89
C LYS A 83 -0.26 -4.66 -10.38
N ALA A 84 0.28 -3.51 -9.98
CA ALA A 84 -0.21 -2.22 -10.43
C ALA A 84 0.01 -2.03 -11.93
N ASP A 85 1.16 -2.47 -12.46
CA ASP A 85 1.45 -2.38 -13.89
C ASP A 85 0.54 -3.32 -14.71
N ALA A 86 0.25 -4.52 -14.21
CA ALA A 86 -0.63 -5.49 -14.88
C ALA A 86 -2.07 -4.98 -15.10
N GLY A 87 -2.58 -4.13 -14.20
CA GLY A 87 -3.92 -3.54 -14.33
C GLY A 87 -3.94 -2.03 -14.51
N ASP A 88 -2.84 -1.41 -14.94
CA ASP A 88 -2.76 0.04 -15.16
C ASP A 88 -3.18 0.90 -13.94
N ALA A 89 -2.84 0.43 -12.74
CA ALA A 89 -3.19 1.02 -11.45
C ALA A 89 -2.01 1.73 -10.77
N ARG A 90 -0.91 1.99 -11.49
CA ARG A 90 0.32 2.59 -10.94
C ARG A 90 0.07 3.94 -10.26
N THR A 91 -0.82 4.75 -10.82
CA THR A 91 -1.22 6.04 -10.24
C THR A 91 -1.95 5.86 -8.91
N HIS A 92 -2.86 4.88 -8.82
CA HIS A 92 -3.59 4.58 -7.58
C HIS A 92 -2.65 4.05 -6.49
N LEU A 93 -1.73 3.13 -6.83
CA LEU A 93 -0.72 2.64 -5.90
C LEU A 93 0.17 3.78 -5.39
N ARG A 94 0.68 4.63 -6.30
CA ARG A 94 1.51 5.79 -5.91
C ARG A 94 0.76 6.72 -4.96
N HIS A 95 -0.49 7.06 -5.27
CA HIS A 95 -1.30 7.92 -4.42
C HIS A 95 -1.57 7.30 -3.04
N ALA A 96 -1.87 6.00 -2.99
CA ALA A 96 -2.06 5.28 -1.74
C ALA A 96 -0.79 5.29 -0.87
N LEU A 97 0.38 5.01 -1.46
CA LEU A 97 1.67 5.06 -0.77
C LEU A 97 1.96 6.47 -0.24
N GLU A 98 1.84 7.49 -1.08
CA GLU A 98 2.09 8.88 -0.69
C GLU A 98 1.13 9.36 0.42
N SER A 99 -0.14 8.99 0.36
CA SER A 99 -1.11 9.33 1.39
C SER A 99 -0.84 8.62 2.70
N ALA A 100 -0.48 7.33 2.66
CA ALA A 100 -0.10 6.57 3.85
C ALA A 100 1.18 7.10 4.51
N LEU A 101 2.18 7.49 3.70
CA LEU A 101 3.40 8.12 4.21
C LEU A 101 3.11 9.41 4.98
N ARG A 102 2.12 10.20 4.55
CA ARG A 102 1.69 11.43 5.25
C ARG A 102 0.95 11.11 6.55
N ALA A 103 -0.01 10.18 6.50
CA ALA A 103 -0.80 9.79 7.66
C ALA A 103 0.07 9.25 8.81
N VAL A 104 1.09 8.44 8.50
CA VAL A 104 2.02 7.92 9.50
C VAL A 104 2.93 9.01 10.06
N HIS A 105 3.35 9.97 9.23
CA HIS A 105 4.15 11.10 9.70
C HIS A 105 3.37 11.98 10.68
N GLU A 106 2.11 12.29 10.36
CA GLU A 106 1.22 13.10 11.21
C GLU A 106 0.93 12.40 12.56
N ALA A 107 0.69 11.08 12.54
CA ALA A 107 0.46 10.30 13.77
C ALA A 107 1.69 10.30 14.71
N GLY A 108 2.90 10.23 14.15
CA GLY A 108 4.15 10.32 14.93
C GLY A 108 4.41 11.70 15.52
N THR A 109 3.83 12.76 14.95
CA THR A 109 3.95 14.13 15.50
C THR A 109 2.95 14.42 16.63
N THR A 110 1.82 13.71 16.67
CA THR A 110 0.79 13.90 17.71
C THR A 110 1.09 13.17 19.01
N ASP A 111 1.86 12.08 19.00
CA ASP A 111 2.26 11.34 20.21
C ASP A 111 3.47 11.96 20.95
N GLY A 112 4.01 13.08 20.45
CA GLY A 112 5.19 13.75 20.99
C GLY A 112 4.99 15.21 21.42
N SER A 113 3.75 15.68 21.60
CA SER A 113 3.41 17.04 22.05
C SER A 113 2.75 17.06 23.42
#